data_AF-A0A940ZTE9-F1
#
_entry.id   AF-A0A940ZTE9-F1
#
_cell.length_a   1.000
_cell.length_b   1.000
_cell.length_c   1.000
_cell.angle_alpha   90.00
_cell.angle_beta   90.00
_cell.angle_gamma   90.00
#
_symmetry.space_group_name_H-M   'P 1'
#
loop_
_entity.id
_entity.type
_entity.pdbx_description
1 polymer ?
#
loop_
_entity_poly.entity_id
_entity_poly.type
_entity_poly.pdbx_seq_one_letter_code
_entity_poly.pdbx_strand_id
1 'polypeptide(L)'
;MVGVYVIFFNLYSEITTWPIGIEAQETDERYYIYNLPDGSSIVVKDYHTRLFDYKAYSQNYEDRFHDGWGKEEYYLLKPDKHFKDCETNRSSLVDYL
;
A
#
# COMPACT_ATOMS: atom_id res chain seq x y z
N MET A 1 14.87 -17.27 -9.78
CA MET A 1 13.49 -17.31 -10.34
C MET A 1 12.39 -17.45 -9.27
N VAL A 2 12.66 -17.93 -8.05
CA VAL A 2 11.62 -18.10 -7.01
C VAL A 2 11.11 -16.78 -6.40
N GLY A 3 11.96 -15.74 -6.32
CA GLY A 3 11.63 -14.48 -5.66
C GLY A 3 10.51 -13.66 -6.33
N VAL A 4 10.54 -13.52 -7.66
CA VAL A 4 9.59 -12.67 -8.41
C VAL A 4 8.15 -13.19 -8.34
N TYR A 5 7.98 -14.52 -8.41
CA TYR A 5 6.65 -15.14 -8.35
C TYR A 5 5.98 -14.95 -6.97
N VAL A 6 6.78 -14.92 -5.90
CA VAL A 6 6.28 -14.64 -4.53
C VAL A 6 5.82 -13.18 -4.40
N ILE A 7 6.56 -12.23 -4.98
CA ILE A 7 6.17 -10.81 -5.00
C ILE A 7 4.85 -10.64 -5.75
N PHE A 8 4.76 -11.21 -6.96
CA PHE A 8 3.54 -11.19 -7.77
C PHE A 8 2.34 -11.76 -7.01
N PHE A 9 2.48 -12.96 -6.43
CA PHE A 9 1.40 -13.62 -5.69
C PHE A 9 0.91 -12.76 -4.51
N ASN A 10 1.85 -12.20 -3.74
CA ASN A 10 1.52 -11.42 -2.55
C ASN A 10 0.88 -10.06 -2.89
N LEU A 11 1.27 -9.41 -4.00
CA LEU A 11 0.61 -8.19 -4.48
C LEU A 11 -0.88 -8.40 -4.79
N TYR A 12 -1.30 -9.62 -5.16
CA TYR A 12 -2.70 -9.92 -5.46
C TYR A 12 -3.47 -10.51 -4.29
N SER A 13 -2.80 -11.26 -3.42
CA SER A 13 -3.48 -12.14 -2.48
C SER A 13 -3.25 -11.75 -1.02
N GLU A 14 -2.02 -11.43 -0.63
CA GLU A 14 -1.64 -11.39 0.79
C GLU A 14 -0.43 -10.46 1.04
N ILE A 15 -0.62 -9.14 0.88
CA ILE A 15 0.44 -8.16 1.18
C ILE A 15 0.93 -8.22 2.63
N THR A 16 0.04 -8.59 3.58
CA THR A 16 0.33 -8.67 5.01
C THR A 16 1.32 -9.76 5.39
N THR A 17 1.62 -10.69 4.47
CA THR A 17 2.66 -11.71 4.65
C THR A 17 4.07 -11.17 4.43
N TRP A 18 4.19 -9.98 3.84
CA TRP A 18 5.49 -9.32 3.72
C TRP A 18 5.98 -8.89 5.10
N PRO A 19 7.29 -8.95 5.36
CA PRO A 19 7.84 -8.34 6.55
C PRO A 19 7.52 -6.85 6.55
N ILE A 20 6.98 -6.37 7.68
CA ILE A 20 6.76 -4.95 7.91
C ILE A 20 8.14 -4.29 7.97
N GLY A 21 8.37 -3.33 7.07
CA GLY A 21 9.61 -2.54 7.05
C GLY A 21 9.55 -1.39 8.05
N ILE A 22 8.43 -0.65 8.04
CA ILE A 22 8.20 0.51 8.94
C ILE A 22 6.77 0.44 9.45
N GLU A 23 6.58 0.72 10.73
CA GLU A 23 5.27 0.86 11.36
C GLU A 23 5.22 2.22 12.08
N ALA A 24 4.25 3.06 11.72
CA ALA A 24 3.99 4.33 12.39
C ALA A 24 2.81 4.13 13.35
N GLN A 25 3.13 3.80 14.61
CA GLN A 25 2.11 3.44 15.61
C GLN A 25 1.12 4.57 15.91
N GLU A 26 1.56 5.83 15.86
CA GLU A 26 0.69 6.99 16.13
C GLU A 26 -0.41 7.16 15.08
N THR A 27 -0.15 6.74 13.84
CA THR A 27 -1.06 6.88 12.70
C THR A 27 -1.65 5.55 12.21
N ASP A 28 -1.28 4.43 12.85
CA ASP A 28 -1.61 3.06 12.44
C ASP A 28 -1.33 2.80 10.94
N GLU A 29 -0.17 3.28 10.48
CA GLU A 29 0.32 3.05 9.12
C GLU A 29 1.39 1.96 9.09
N ARG A 30 1.29 1.05 8.12
CA ARG A 30 2.25 -0.03 7.89
C ARG A 30 2.82 0.06 6.49
N TYR A 31 4.14 -0.02 6.40
CA TYR A 31 4.88 0.00 5.15
C TYR A 31 5.57 -1.33 4.94
N TYR A 32 5.12 -2.09 3.95
CA TYR A 32 5.71 -3.34 3.52
C TYR A 32 6.74 -3.03 2.44
N ILE A 33 8.01 -3.40 2.65
CA ILE A 33 9.12 -3.01 1.78
C ILE A 33 9.77 -4.26 1.20
N TYR A 34 9.91 -4.31 -0.13
CA TYR A 34 10.64 -5.34 -0.83
C TYR A 34 11.74 -4.73 -1.72
N ASN A 35 12.99 -5.07 -1.45
CA ASN A 35 14.13 -4.59 -2.23
C ASN A 35 14.37 -5.50 -3.44
N LEU A 36 14.47 -4.90 -4.63
CA LEU A 36 14.71 -5.58 -5.89
C LEU A 36 16.21 -5.64 -6.23
N PRO A 37 16.66 -6.62 -7.03
CA PRO A 37 18.08 -6.78 -7.36
C PRO A 37 18.69 -5.61 -8.14
N ASP A 38 17.86 -4.83 -8.83
CA ASP A 38 18.27 -3.65 -9.59
C ASP A 38 18.48 -2.39 -8.73
N GLY A 39 18.30 -2.51 -7.41
CA GLY A 39 18.44 -1.43 -6.45
C GLY A 39 17.18 -0.57 -6.25
N SER A 40 16.08 -0.88 -6.94
CA SER A 40 14.77 -0.29 -6.64
C SER A 40 14.07 -1.04 -5.50
N SER A 41 13.00 -0.46 -4.95
CA SER A 41 12.20 -1.12 -3.92
C SER A 41 10.71 -0.95 -4.17
N ILE A 42 9.94 -2.00 -3.97
CA ILE A 42 8.48 -1.92 -3.92
C ILE A 42 8.08 -1.59 -2.49
N VAL A 43 7.22 -0.58 -2.32
CA VAL A 43 6.59 -0.28 -1.03
C VAL A 43 5.08 -0.33 -1.18
N VAL A 44 4.44 -1.07 -0.28
CA VAL A 44 2.98 -1.08 -0.12
C VAL A 44 2.66 -0.43 1.21
N LYS A 45 1.82 0.60 1.20
CA LYS A 45 1.34 1.26 2.41
C LYS A 45 -0.10 0.82 2.67
N ASP A 46 -0.32 0.33 3.87
CA ASP A 46 -1.64 0.08 4.45
C ASP A 46 -1.85 1.05 5.60
N TYR A 47 -3.05 1.61 5.74
CA TYR A 47 -3.33 2.64 6.73
C TYR A 47 -4.78 2.65 7.17
N HIS A 48 -4.99 2.95 8.45
CA HIS A 48 -6.31 3.13 9.00
C HIS A 48 -6.78 4.57 8.82
N THR A 49 -8.02 4.77 8.41
CA THR A 49 -8.58 6.10 8.17
C THR A 49 -10.09 6.14 8.35
N ARG A 50 -10.63 7.35 8.40
CA ARG A 50 -12.06 7.61 8.45
C ARG A 50 -12.60 7.67 7.03
N LEU A 51 -13.35 6.64 6.64
CA LEU A 51 -13.89 6.46 5.30
C LEU A 51 -15.31 7.01 5.19
N PHE A 52 -15.64 7.53 4.01
CA PHE A 52 -16.97 8.01 3.72
C PHE A 52 -17.80 6.94 3.01
N ASP A 53 -18.96 6.61 3.56
CA ASP A 53 -19.95 5.74 2.93
C ASP A 53 -20.87 6.56 2.01
N TYR A 54 -20.60 6.44 0.70
CA TYR A 54 -21.41 7.06 -0.34
C TYR A 54 -22.83 6.51 -0.42
N LYS A 55 -23.09 5.31 0.11
CA LYS A 55 -24.40 4.64 0.12
C LYS A 55 -25.20 4.90 1.39
N ALA A 56 -24.58 5.44 2.44
CA ALA A 56 -25.28 5.81 3.67
C ALA A 56 -26.24 6.97 3.41
N TYR A 57 -27.52 6.76 3.73
CA TYR A 57 -28.57 7.78 3.71
C TYR A 57 -28.88 8.23 5.15
N SER A 58 -27.91 8.85 5.83
CA SER A 58 -28.16 9.56 7.10
C SER A 58 -28.40 11.05 6.83
N GLN A 59 -29.29 11.67 7.62
CA GLN A 59 -29.48 13.12 7.61
C GLN A 59 -28.29 13.86 8.22
N ASN A 60 -27.57 13.24 9.17
CA ASN A 60 -26.34 13.82 9.72
C ASN A 60 -25.14 13.41 8.86
N TYR A 61 -24.32 14.40 8.50
CA TYR A 61 -23.13 14.18 7.67
C TYR A 61 -22.10 13.25 8.34
N GLU A 62 -21.89 13.41 9.65
CA GLU A 62 -20.90 12.64 10.41
C GLU A 62 -21.22 11.15 10.51
N ASP A 63 -22.50 10.77 10.49
CA ASP A 63 -22.96 9.38 10.52
C ASP A 63 -22.65 8.62 9.23
N ARG A 64 -22.23 9.33 8.18
CA ARG A 64 -21.80 8.74 6.91
C ARG A 64 -20.34 8.32 6.91
N PHE A 65 -19.63 8.56 8.01
CA PHE A 65 -18.25 8.14 8.15
C PHE A 65 -18.14 6.95 9.09
N HIS A 66 -17.24 6.04 8.76
CA HIS A 66 -16.84 4.97 9.64
C HIS A 66 -15.32 4.80 9.58
N ASP A 67 -14.75 4.26 10.65
CA ASP A 67 -13.35 3.88 10.65
C ASP A 67 -13.14 2.61 9.82
N GLY A 68 -12.00 2.51 9.16
CA GLY A 68 -11.62 1.33 8.39
C GLY A 68 -10.28 1.49 7.68
N TRP A 69 -9.92 0.47 6.92
CA TRP A 69 -8.68 0.45 6.14
C TRP A 69 -8.85 1.24 4.85
N GLY A 70 -7.92 2.17 4.62
CA GLY A 70 -7.81 2.94 3.40
C GLY A 70 -7.51 2.06 2.19
N LYS A 71 -7.50 2.68 1.01
CA LYS A 71 -7.03 1.99 -0.19
C LYS A 71 -5.52 1.84 -0.10
N GLU A 72 -5.00 0.62 -0.27
CA GLU A 72 -3.56 0.38 -0.38
C GLU A 72 -2.91 1.36 -1.37
N GLU A 73 -1.82 1.97 -0.94
CA GLU A 73 -0.98 2.82 -1.80
C GLU A 73 0.28 2.04 -2.20
N TYR A 74 0.74 2.24 -3.44
CA TYR A 74 1.87 1.51 -4.01
C TYR A 74 2.95 2.46 -4.48
N TYR A 75 4.20 2.07 -4.27
CA TYR A 75 5.35 2.87 -4.63
C TYR A 75 6.45 1.98 -5.25
N LEU A 76 7.11 2.48 -6.28
CA LEU A 76 8.35 1.91 -6.82
C LEU A 76 9.50 2.90 -6.58
N LEU A 77 10.19 2.73 -5.45
CA LEU A 77 11.25 3.61 -5.01
C LEU A 77 12.45 3.53 -5.94
N LYS A 78 12.94 4.70 -6.34
CA LYS A 78 14.13 4.85 -7.16
C LYS A 78 15.14 5.72 -6.39
N PRO A 79 16.44 5.39 -6.39
CA PRO A 79 17.44 6.08 -5.57
C PRO A 79 17.45 7.61 -5.69
N ASP A 80 17.14 8.14 -6.88
CA ASP A 80 17.22 9.57 -7.19
C ASP A 80 15.85 10.28 -7.21
N LYS A 81 14.81 9.69 -6.59
CA LYS A 81 13.46 10.26 -6.57
C LYS A 81 12.92 10.44 -5.16
N HIS A 82 12.16 11.51 -4.97
CA HIS A 82 11.40 11.72 -3.74
C HIS A 82 10.31 10.63 -3.61
N PHE A 83 9.99 10.23 -2.37
CA PHE A 83 9.08 9.10 -2.08
C PHE A 83 7.72 9.27 -2.77
N LYS A 84 7.10 10.45 -2.64
CA LYS A 84 5.77 10.70 -3.22
C LYS A 84 5.75 10.68 -4.76
N ASP A 85 6.89 11.00 -5.39
CA ASP A 85 7.03 10.93 -6.86
C ASP A 85 7.19 9.49 -7.38
N CYS A 86 7.35 8.53 -6.47
CA CYS A 86 7.42 7.11 -6.76
C CYS A 86 6.06 6.41 -6.68
N GLU A 87 4.99 7.14 -6.35
CA GLU A 87 3.62 6.59 -6.29
C GLU A 87 3.23 5.99 -7.64
N THR A 88 2.66 4.79 -7.59
CA THR A 88 2.27 4.00 -8.74
C THR A 88 1.02 3.20 -8.41
N ASN A 89 0.64 2.28 -9.29
CA ASN A 89 -0.45 1.35 -9.05
C ASN A 89 0.05 -0.10 -9.10
N ARG A 90 -0.77 -1.00 -8.54
CA ARG A 90 -0.49 -2.43 -8.48
C ARG A 90 -0.15 -3.05 -9.84
N SER A 91 -0.90 -2.71 -10.90
CA SER A 91 -0.66 -3.24 -12.25
C SER A 91 0.70 -2.83 -12.79
N SER A 92 1.09 -1.58 -12.62
CA SER A 92 2.41 -1.08 -13.03
C SER A 92 3.56 -1.74 -12.25
N LEU A 93 3.35 -2.11 -10.98
CA LEU A 93 4.33 -2.90 -10.22
C LEU A 93 4.46 -4.32 -10.78
N VAL A 94 3.35 -4.94 -11.15
CA VAL A 94 3.32 -6.27 -11.75
C VAL A 94 4.02 -6.27 -13.11
N ASP A 95 3.80 -5.25 -13.94
CA ASP A 95 4.48 -5.11 -15.23
C ASP A 95 5.99 -4.86 -15.10
N TYR A 96 6.45 -4.38 -13.94
CA TYR A 96 7.86 -4.14 -13.66
C TYR A 96 8.63 -5.40 -13.26
N LEU A 97 7.94 -6.36 -12.65
CA LEU A 97 8.48 -7.60 -12.09
C LEU A 97 8.76 -8.65 -13.18
#